data_AF-A0AAJ5C923-F1
#
_entry.id   AF-A0AAJ5C923-F1
#
_cell.length_a   1.000
_cell.length_b   1.000
_cell.length_c   1.000
_cell.angle_alpha   90.00
_cell.angle_beta   90.00
_cell.angle_gamma   90.00
#
_symmetry.space_group_name_H-M   'P 1'
#
loop_
_entity.id
_entity.type
_entity.pdbx_description
1 polymer ?
#
loop_
_entity_poly.entity_id
_entity_poly.type
_entity_poly.pdbx_seq_one_letter_code
_entity_poly.pdbx_strand_id
1 'polypeptide(L)'
;MAVVHVEQHELVWIISWQSEEFVRTRNSEFMLAGNGPYLVDRIDGGLHQIGVVSALTGEWEADYRARIRGLPVRTAVDDLHDALRGVAATRGRMHAVRTLRQRLPMLSPAEAIEYVSALLDGDAPTRLVAVATKELVEPLNPVLAVKTILSGGVIRTSQRPDG
;
A
#
# COMPACT_ATOMS: atom_id res chain seq x y z
N MET A 1 9.27 2.41 -29.24
CA MET A 1 9.25 2.45 -27.76
C MET A 1 10.48 1.72 -27.26
N ALA A 2 11.30 2.32 -26.39
CA ALA A 2 12.53 1.70 -25.91
C ALA A 2 12.56 1.61 -24.38
N VAL A 3 13.02 0.48 -23.85
CA VAL A 3 13.41 0.35 -22.44
C VAL A 3 14.73 1.09 -22.25
N VAL A 4 14.76 2.01 -21.29
CA VAL A 4 15.94 2.84 -21.00
C VAL A 4 16.61 2.48 -19.68
N HIS A 5 15.88 1.86 -18.76
CA HIS A 5 16.42 1.39 -17.49
C HIS A 5 15.59 0.24 -16.94
N VAL A 6 16.27 -0.72 -16.32
CA VAL A 6 15.66 -1.81 -15.57
C VAL A 6 16.33 -1.87 -14.21
N GLU A 7 15.53 -1.77 -13.16
CA GLU A 7 15.98 -1.90 -11.79
C GLU A 7 15.39 -3.17 -11.17
N GLN A 8 16.24 -3.88 -10.42
CA GLN A 8 15.85 -5.03 -9.64
C GLN A 8 15.39 -4.57 -8.25
N HIS A 9 14.11 -4.77 -7.97
CA HIS A 9 13.52 -4.61 -6.64
C HIS A 9 13.18 -5.98 -6.05
N GLU A 10 13.03 -6.11 -4.73
CA GLU A 10 12.73 -7.42 -4.11
C GLU A 10 11.38 -8.01 -4.55
N LEU A 11 10.40 -7.16 -4.83
CA LEU A 11 9.06 -7.57 -5.28
C LEU A 11 8.96 -7.70 -6.81
N VAL A 12 9.59 -6.79 -7.55
CA VAL A 12 9.28 -6.54 -8.97
C VAL A 12 10.56 -6.23 -9.76
N TRP A 13 10.44 -6.19 -11.07
CA TRP A 13 11.35 -5.43 -11.94
C TRP A 13 10.73 -4.08 -12.24
N ILE A 14 11.45 -3.00 -11.99
CA ILE A 14 10.99 -1.63 -12.31
C ILE A 14 11.57 -1.28 -13.69
N ILE A 15 10.69 -1.00 -14.64
CA ILE A 15 11.06 -0.76 -16.05
C ILE A 15 10.71 0.67 -16.43
N SER A 16 11.76 1.45 -16.70
CA SER A 16 11.63 2.78 -17.28
C SER A 16 11.77 2.70 -18.80
N TRP A 17 10.94 3.48 -19.50
CA TRP A 17 10.86 3.49 -20.95
C TRP A 17 10.70 4.91 -21.49
N GLN A 18 11.07 5.10 -22.75
CA GLN A 18 10.93 6.36 -23.49
C GLN A 18 10.63 6.10 -24.97
N SER A 19 10.32 7.17 -25.71
CA SER A 19 10.28 7.09 -27.17
C SER A 19 11.69 6.82 -27.71
N GLU A 20 11.79 6.01 -28.76
CA GLU A 20 13.07 5.78 -29.44
C GLU A 20 13.64 7.08 -29.98
N GLU A 21 12.77 7.96 -30.48
CA GLU A 21 13.15 9.25 -31.02
C GLU A 21 13.79 10.15 -29.97
N PHE A 22 13.24 10.20 -28.74
CA PHE A 22 13.85 10.92 -27.63
C PHE A 22 15.18 10.30 -27.21
N VAL A 23 15.26 8.97 -27.13
CA VAL A 23 16.52 8.28 -26.77
C VAL A 23 17.63 8.61 -27.77
N ARG A 24 17.29 8.64 -29.07
CA ARG A 24 18.21 8.93 -30.17
C ARG A 24 18.61 10.40 -30.25
N THR A 25 17.65 11.32 -30.17
CA THR A 25 17.86 12.74 -30.50
C THR A 25 17.97 13.66 -29.29
N ARG A 26 17.47 13.21 -28.13
CA ARG A 26 17.27 14.03 -26.93
C ARG A 26 16.37 15.26 -27.13
N ASN A 27 15.62 15.34 -28.24
CA ASN A 27 14.64 16.40 -28.45
C ASN A 27 13.44 16.20 -27.51
N SER A 28 13.21 17.16 -26.62
CA SER A 28 12.18 17.10 -25.58
C SER A 28 10.75 17.02 -26.11
N GLU A 29 10.49 17.38 -27.38
CA GLU A 29 9.18 17.20 -28.01
C GLU A 29 8.75 15.72 -28.11
N PHE A 30 9.72 14.81 -28.14
CA PHE A 30 9.47 13.36 -28.17
C PHE A 30 9.52 12.72 -26.77
N MET A 31 9.75 13.51 -25.73
CA MET A 31 9.84 13.00 -24.37
C MET A 31 8.46 12.58 -23.86
N LEU A 32 8.39 11.39 -23.28
CA LEU A 32 7.15 10.86 -22.72
C LEU A 32 7.07 11.25 -21.24
N ALA A 33 6.72 12.52 -21.01
CA ALA A 33 6.59 13.10 -19.69
C ALA A 33 5.36 12.58 -18.94
N GLY A 34 5.48 12.42 -17.61
CA GLY A 34 4.38 11.99 -16.74
C GLY A 34 4.08 10.48 -16.75
N ASN A 35 4.65 9.73 -17.69
CA ASN A 35 4.57 8.27 -17.68
C ASN A 35 5.55 7.72 -16.63
N GLY A 36 5.02 7.25 -15.51
CA GLY A 36 5.83 6.53 -14.53
C GLY A 36 6.16 5.11 -15.00
N PRO A 37 7.10 4.45 -14.30
CA PRO A 37 7.63 3.16 -14.73
C PRO A 37 6.57 2.04 -14.66
N TYR A 38 6.85 0.97 -15.39
CA TYR A 38 6.13 -0.28 -15.23
C TYR A 38 6.77 -1.12 -14.12
N LEU A 39 5.94 -1.88 -13.42
CA LEU A 39 6.34 -2.90 -12.47
C LEU A 39 5.97 -4.26 -13.05
N VAL A 40 6.95 -5.16 -13.15
CA VAL A 40 6.72 -6.56 -13.54
C VAL A 40 6.88 -7.44 -12.32
N ASP A 41 5.81 -8.11 -11.92
CA ASP A 41 5.81 -9.01 -10.76
C ASP A 41 6.80 -10.16 -10.98
N ARG A 42 7.65 -10.41 -9.98
CA ARG A 42 8.68 -11.46 -10.04
C ARG A 42 8.15 -12.89 -9.95
N ILE A 43 6.97 -13.07 -9.38
CA ILE A 43 6.35 -14.37 -9.12
C ILE A 43 5.44 -14.75 -10.30
N ASP A 44 4.52 -13.88 -10.67
CA ASP A 44 3.48 -14.20 -11.66
C ASP A 44 3.64 -13.49 -13.02
N GLY A 45 4.58 -12.56 -13.14
CA GLY A 45 4.84 -11.78 -14.34
C GLY A 45 3.83 -10.67 -14.59
N GLY A 46 2.90 -10.41 -13.67
CA GLY A 46 1.90 -9.36 -13.78
C GLY A 46 2.51 -7.99 -14.10
N LEU A 47 1.87 -7.27 -15.03
CA LEU A 47 2.28 -5.93 -15.45
C LEU A 47 1.42 -4.88 -14.76
N HIS A 48 2.09 -3.96 -14.08
CA HIS A 48 1.46 -2.86 -13.37
C HIS A 48 2.16 -1.55 -13.71
N GLN A 49 1.50 -0.43 -13.44
CA GLN A 49 2.02 0.91 -13.68
C GLN A 49 1.90 1.74 -12.41
N ILE A 50 2.92 2.55 -12.15
CA ILE A 50 2.92 3.56 -11.08
C ILE A 50 3.21 4.93 -11.67
N GLY A 51 2.81 5.99 -10.97
CA GLY A 51 3.17 7.36 -11.31
C GLY A 51 4.64 7.67 -10.98
N VAL A 52 5.20 8.71 -11.61
CA VAL A 52 6.59 9.15 -11.38
C VAL A 52 6.82 9.53 -9.91
N VAL A 53 5.87 10.22 -9.28
CA VAL A 53 5.98 10.62 -7.87
C VAL A 53 6.05 9.38 -6.97
N SER A 54 5.14 8.42 -7.17
CA SER A 54 5.13 7.17 -6.40
C SER A 54 6.43 6.39 -6.55
N ALA A 55 6.99 6.34 -7.77
CA ALA A 55 8.28 5.70 -8.02
C ALA A 55 9.43 6.37 -7.27
N LEU A 56 9.44 7.70 -7.18
CA LEU A 56 10.48 8.47 -6.49
C LEU A 56 10.36 8.39 -4.97
N THR A 57 9.14 8.35 -4.43
CA THR A 57 8.90 8.29 -2.98
C THR A 57 8.93 6.88 -2.42
N GLY A 58 8.74 5.86 -3.26
CA GLY A 58 8.64 4.46 -2.85
C GLY A 58 7.26 4.08 -2.28
N GLU A 59 6.31 5.02 -2.23
CA GLU A 59 4.99 4.81 -1.60
C GLU A 59 4.13 3.73 -2.30
N TRP A 60 4.47 3.39 -3.53
CA TRP A 60 3.83 2.29 -4.25
C TRP A 60 3.97 0.93 -3.56
N GLU A 61 5.03 0.71 -2.76
CA GLU A 61 5.33 -0.62 -2.21
C GLU A 61 4.25 -1.13 -1.26
N ALA A 62 3.78 -0.29 -0.35
CA ALA A 62 2.78 -0.68 0.64
C ALA A 62 1.47 -1.07 -0.06
N ASP A 63 1.08 -0.27 -1.04
CA ASP A 63 -0.07 -0.52 -1.90
C ASP A 63 0.08 -1.82 -2.71
N TYR A 64 1.27 -2.06 -3.27
CA TYR A 64 1.59 -3.26 -4.03
C TYR A 64 1.50 -4.51 -3.16
N ARG A 65 2.13 -4.51 -1.99
CA ARG A 65 2.09 -5.65 -1.06
C ARG A 65 0.67 -5.96 -0.63
N ALA A 66 -0.07 -4.95 -0.19
CA ALA A 66 -1.40 -5.13 0.37
C ALA A 66 -2.44 -5.50 -0.70
N ARG A 67 -2.61 -4.69 -1.75
CA ARG A 67 -3.70 -4.88 -2.71
C ARG A 67 -3.33 -5.85 -3.84
N ILE A 68 -2.10 -5.77 -4.36
CA ILE A 68 -1.71 -6.57 -5.54
C ILE A 68 -1.29 -7.97 -5.11
N ARG A 69 -0.42 -8.09 -4.11
CA ARG A 69 0.06 -9.40 -3.64
C ARG A 69 -0.77 -10.01 -2.50
N GLY A 70 -1.66 -9.25 -1.87
CA GLY A 70 -2.40 -9.74 -0.71
C GLY A 70 -1.52 -10.10 0.49
N LEU A 71 -0.30 -9.55 0.55
CA LEU A 71 0.61 -9.79 1.66
C LEU A 71 0.15 -8.99 2.87
N PRO A 72 0.30 -9.55 4.09
CA PRO A 72 0.04 -8.80 5.30
C PRO A 72 1.02 -7.63 5.41
N VAL A 73 0.48 -6.41 5.35
CA VAL A 73 1.21 -5.17 5.62
C VAL A 73 0.75 -4.66 6.97
N ARG A 74 1.69 -4.19 7.80
CA ARG A 74 1.35 -3.53 9.07
C ARG A 74 0.46 -2.33 8.76
N THR A 75 -0.73 -2.31 9.37
CA THR A 75 -1.75 -1.29 9.15
C THR A 75 -1.66 -0.19 10.21
N ALA A 76 -2.27 0.96 9.93
CA ALA A 76 -2.41 2.03 10.92
C ALA A 76 -3.18 1.57 12.18
N VAL A 77 -4.02 0.53 12.07
CA VAL A 77 -4.71 -0.09 13.20
C VAL A 77 -3.75 -0.93 14.03
N ASP A 78 -2.81 -1.64 13.42
CA ASP A 78 -1.77 -2.38 14.15
C ASP A 78 -0.89 -1.42 14.97
N ASP A 79 -0.48 -0.29 14.37
CA ASP A 79 0.28 0.75 15.06
C ASP A 79 -0.52 1.40 16.20
N LEU A 80 -1.84 1.57 16.02
CA LEU A 80 -2.72 2.00 17.09
C LEU A 80 -2.73 0.97 18.23
N HIS A 81 -2.88 -0.32 17.93
CA HIS A 81 -2.94 -1.37 18.94
C HIS A 81 -1.66 -1.44 19.76
N ASP A 82 -0.50 -1.39 19.12
CA ASP A 82 0.80 -1.44 19.79
C ASP A 82 1.00 -0.19 20.66
N ALA A 83 0.61 1.00 20.18
CA ALA A 83 0.63 2.21 20.99
C ALA A 83 -0.28 2.12 22.24
N LEU A 84 -1.48 1.58 22.10
CA LEU A 84 -2.42 1.44 23.22
C LEU A 84 -1.93 0.42 24.26
N ARG A 85 -1.39 -0.72 23.83
CA ARG A 85 -0.78 -1.71 24.72
C ARG A 85 0.41 -1.10 25.48
N GLY A 86 1.27 -0.34 24.79
CA GLY A 86 2.40 0.35 25.42
C GLY A 86 1.98 1.40 26.45
N VAL A 87 0.96 2.21 26.15
CA VAL A 87 0.42 3.19 27.10
C VAL A 87 -0.24 2.49 28.30
N ALA A 88 -1.00 1.42 28.07
CA ALA A 88 -1.63 0.67 29.15
C ALA A 88 -0.60 0.05 30.09
N ALA A 89 0.48 -0.51 29.55
CA ALA A 89 1.57 -1.10 30.33
C ALA A 89 2.31 -0.07 31.20
N THR A 90 2.43 1.18 30.74
CA THR A 90 3.21 2.22 31.42
C THR A 90 2.39 3.13 32.33
N ARG A 91 1.15 3.45 31.96
CA ARG A 91 0.30 4.47 32.62
C ARG A 91 -1.09 3.95 32.98
N GLY A 92 -1.37 2.68 32.71
CA GLY A 92 -2.63 2.02 33.02
C GLY A 92 -3.72 2.22 31.96
N ARG A 93 -4.76 1.38 32.07
CA ARG A 93 -5.87 1.27 31.11
C ARG A 93 -6.54 2.60 30.79
N MET A 94 -6.81 3.43 31.80
CA MET A 94 -7.52 4.70 31.58
C MET A 94 -6.71 5.72 30.77
N HIS A 95 -5.38 5.66 30.84
CA HIS A 95 -4.52 6.47 29.97
C HIS A 95 -4.61 5.99 28.52
N ALA A 96 -4.63 4.68 28.28
CA ALA A 96 -4.82 4.13 26.94
C ALA A 96 -6.20 4.50 26.36
N VAL A 97 -7.27 4.47 27.17
CA VAL A 97 -8.61 4.95 26.76
C VAL A 97 -8.57 6.43 26.38
N ARG A 98 -7.85 7.26 27.14
CA ARG A 98 -7.68 8.69 26.80
C ARG A 98 -6.91 8.86 25.49
N THR A 99 -5.81 8.13 25.29
CA THR A 99 -5.02 8.16 24.05
C THR A 99 -5.84 7.71 22.85
N LEU A 100 -6.64 6.64 22.98
CA LEU A 100 -7.55 6.18 21.94
C LEU A 100 -8.51 7.29 21.53
N ARG A 101 -9.20 7.92 22.49
CA ARG A 101 -10.16 8.99 22.19
C ARG A 101 -9.52 10.27 21.66
N GLN A 102 -8.25 10.53 21.95
CA GLN A 102 -7.53 11.64 21.34
C GLN A 102 -7.27 11.40 19.84
N ARG A 103 -7.03 10.14 19.44
CA ARG A 103 -6.85 9.77 18.03
C ARG A 103 -8.16 9.52 17.30
N LEU A 104 -9.15 8.94 18.00
CA LEU A 104 -10.46 8.57 17.50
C LEU A 104 -11.56 9.28 18.31
N PRO A 105 -11.74 10.60 18.13
CA PRO A 105 -12.67 11.39 18.92
C PRO A 105 -14.15 11.02 18.68
N MET A 106 -14.46 10.35 17.57
CA MET A 106 -15.79 9.85 17.23
C MET A 106 -16.25 8.68 18.10
N LEU A 107 -15.33 7.95 18.75
CA LEU A 107 -15.69 6.90 19.69
C LEU A 107 -16.27 7.49 20.98
N SER A 108 -17.43 7.00 21.39
CA SER A 108 -18.01 7.34 22.68
C SER A 108 -17.11 6.86 23.83
N PRO A 109 -17.25 7.42 25.05
CA PRO A 109 -16.51 6.94 26.21
C PRO A 109 -16.69 5.45 26.47
N ALA A 110 -17.91 4.93 26.29
CA ALA A 110 -18.21 3.51 26.50
C ALA A 110 -17.51 2.64 25.45
N GLU A 111 -17.59 3.00 24.17
CA GLU A 111 -16.92 2.26 23.09
C GLU A 111 -15.40 2.29 23.25
N ALA A 112 -14.80 3.40 23.68
CA ALA A 112 -13.37 3.48 23.92
C ALA A 112 -12.91 2.61 25.10
N ILE A 113 -13.71 2.54 26.18
CA ILE A 113 -13.44 1.64 27.31
C ILE A 113 -13.55 0.19 26.85
N GLU A 114 -14.59 -0.16 26.09
CA GLU A 114 -14.77 -1.51 25.56
C GLU A 114 -13.61 -1.91 24.64
N TYR A 115 -13.25 -1.04 23.69
CA TYR A 115 -12.14 -1.25 22.77
C TYR A 115 -10.87 -1.61 23.51
N VAL A 116 -10.45 -0.75 24.44
CA VAL A 116 -9.18 -0.93 25.16
C VAL A 116 -9.25 -2.13 26.09
N SER A 117 -10.37 -2.38 26.76
CA SER A 117 -10.48 -3.54 27.66
C SER A 117 -10.34 -4.84 26.88
N ALA A 118 -11.12 -5.01 25.81
CA ALA A 118 -11.05 -6.20 24.96
C ALA A 118 -9.68 -6.34 24.26
N LEU A 119 -9.07 -5.25 23.80
CA LEU A 119 -7.71 -5.26 23.22
C LEU A 119 -6.64 -5.73 24.23
N LEU A 120 -6.79 -5.37 25.51
CA LEU A 120 -5.84 -5.80 26.55
C LEU A 120 -6.09 -7.24 27.00
N ASP A 121 -7.33 -7.72 26.88
CA ASP A 121 -7.70 -9.10 27.17
C ASP A 121 -7.46 -10.06 25.97
N GLY A 122 -7.16 -9.51 24.79
CA GLY A 122 -6.84 -10.25 23.57
C GLY A 122 -6.99 -9.40 22.33
N ASP A 123 -8.17 -9.48 21.70
CA ASP A 123 -8.49 -8.78 20.45
C ASP A 123 -9.54 -7.69 20.65
N ALA A 124 -9.32 -6.56 19.96
CA ALA A 124 -10.30 -5.48 19.93
C ALA A 124 -11.60 -5.94 19.21
N PRO A 125 -12.78 -5.43 19.61
CA PRO A 125 -14.04 -5.86 19.01
C PRO A 125 -14.09 -5.48 17.53
N THR A 126 -14.38 -6.45 16.65
CA THR A 126 -14.32 -6.29 15.19
C THR A 126 -15.10 -5.07 14.68
N ARG A 127 -16.27 -4.78 15.26
CA ARG A 127 -17.10 -3.63 14.89
C ARG A 127 -16.42 -2.29 15.16
N LEU A 128 -15.64 -2.18 16.24
CA LEU A 128 -14.91 -0.96 16.58
C LEU A 128 -13.58 -0.88 15.83
N VAL A 129 -12.96 -2.02 15.53
CA VAL A 129 -11.83 -2.11 14.60
C VAL A 129 -12.22 -1.61 13.22
N ALA A 130 -13.42 -1.94 12.71
CA ALA A 130 -13.90 -1.44 11.44
C ALA A 130 -14.05 0.10 11.43
N VAL A 131 -14.53 0.69 12.52
CA VAL A 131 -14.59 2.16 12.69
C VAL A 131 -13.18 2.74 12.71
N ALA A 132 -12.27 2.19 13.51
CA ALA A 132 -10.88 2.64 13.57
C ALA A 132 -10.18 2.52 12.20
N THR A 133 -10.44 1.44 11.45
CA THR A 133 -9.90 1.25 10.10
C THR A 133 -10.40 2.33 9.16
N LYS A 134 -11.70 2.61 9.17
CA LYS A 134 -12.30 3.64 8.31
C LYS A 134 -11.72 5.03 8.59
N GLU A 135 -11.41 5.33 9.84
CA GLU A 135 -10.92 6.65 10.25
C GLU A 135 -9.41 6.80 10.15
N LEU A 136 -8.63 5.73 10.32
CA LEU A 136 -7.17 5.76 10.32
C LEU A 136 -6.53 5.41 8.98
N VAL A 137 -7.21 4.62 8.14
CA VAL A 137 -6.71 4.31 6.81
C VAL A 137 -7.01 5.49 5.92
N GLU A 138 -5.98 6.28 5.62
CA GLU A 138 -6.10 7.35 4.63
C GLU A 138 -6.62 6.76 3.31
N PRO A 139 -7.59 7.43 2.65
CA PRO A 139 -8.02 7.03 1.33
C PRO A 139 -6.80 6.95 0.41
N LEU A 140 -6.65 5.82 -0.28
CA LEU A 140 -5.55 5.63 -1.22
C LEU A 140 -5.50 6.81 -2.20
N ASN A 141 -4.39 7.53 -2.20
CA ASN A 141 -4.17 8.58 -3.17
C ASN A 141 -4.03 7.93 -4.57
N PRO A 142 -4.95 8.20 -5.52
CA PRO A 142 -4.92 7.57 -6.83
C PRO A 142 -3.65 7.91 -7.63
N VAL A 143 -2.97 9.02 -7.31
CA VAL A 143 -1.68 9.40 -7.91
C VAL A 143 -0.54 8.48 -7.45
N LEU A 144 -0.65 7.95 -6.23
CA LEU A 144 0.35 7.05 -5.63
C LEU A 144 0.03 5.57 -5.87
N ALA A 145 -1.21 5.27 -6.21
CA ALA A 145 -1.71 3.92 -6.39
C ALA A 145 -1.02 3.15 -7.54
N VAL A 146 -0.79 1.86 -7.31
CA VAL A 146 -0.43 0.90 -8.34
C VAL A 146 -1.66 0.55 -9.17
N LYS A 147 -1.54 0.73 -10.48
CA LYS A 147 -2.55 0.33 -11.47
C LYS A 147 -2.15 -0.97 -12.14
N THR A 148 -2.98 -2.00 -12.04
CA THR A 148 -2.80 -3.24 -12.83
C THR A 148 -3.15 -3.00 -14.29
N ILE A 149 -2.23 -3.34 -15.18
CA ILE A 149 -2.42 -3.30 -16.64
C ILE A 149 -2.76 -4.71 -17.14
N LEU A 150 -2.00 -5.71 -16.70
CA LEU A 150 -2.21 -7.10 -17.03
C LEU A 150 -1.91 -7.98 -15.82
N SER A 151 -2.87 -8.79 -15.40
CA SER A 151 -2.67 -9.69 -14.25
C SER A 151 -1.85 -10.91 -14.66
N GLY A 152 -1.00 -11.43 -13.78
CA GLY A 152 -0.16 -12.61 -14.09
C GLY A 152 -0.98 -13.86 -14.42
N GLY A 153 -2.18 -13.99 -13.84
CA GLY A 153 -3.13 -15.05 -14.22
C GLY A 153 -3.49 -15.03 -15.71
N VAL A 154 -3.67 -13.85 -16.31
CA VAL A 154 -3.98 -13.69 -17.75
C VAL A 154 -2.76 -13.99 -18.62
N ILE A 155 -1.57 -13.60 -18.18
CA ILE A 155 -0.31 -13.88 -18.91
C ILE A 155 -0.09 -15.38 -19.01
N ARG A 156 -0.26 -16.10 -17.89
CA ARG A 156 -0.03 -17.55 -17.83
C ARG A 156 -1.06 -18.35 -18.65
N THR A 157 -2.32 -17.91 -18.72
CA THR A 157 -3.31 -18.56 -19.58
C THR A 157 -3.03 -18.34 -21.06
N SER A 158 -2.53 -17.15 -21.42
CA SER A 158 -2.15 -16.81 -22.80
C SER A 158 -0.93 -17.61 -23.30
N GLN A 159 -0.10 -18.13 -22.38
CA GLN A 159 1.12 -18.88 -22.69
C GLN A 159 0.94 -20.40 -22.65
N ARG A 160 -0.24 -20.92 -22.32
CA ARG A 160 -0.50 -22.36 -22.46
C ARG A 160 -0.71 -22.68 -23.95
N PRO A 161 0.09 -23.57 -24.55
CA PRO A 161 -0.23 -24.07 -25.88
C PRO A 161 -1.53 -24.87 -25.78
N ASP A 162 -2.43 -24.66 -26.75
CA ASP A 162 -3.60 -25.53 -26.94
C ASP A 162 -3.08 -26.97 -27.08
N GLY A 163 -3.60 -27.86 -26.24
CA GLY A 163 -3.21 -29.27 -26.18
C GLY A 163 -3.67 -30.08 -27.38
#